data_AF-A0A8J2VFM8-F1
#
_entry.id   AF-A0A8J2VFM8-F1
#
_cell.length_a   1.000
_cell.length_b   1.000
_cell.length_c   1.000
_cell.angle_alpha   90.00
_cell.angle_beta   90.00
_cell.angle_gamma   90.00
#
_symmetry.space_group_name_H-M   'P 1'
#
loop_
_entity.id
_entity.type
_entity.pdbx_description
1 polymer ?
#
loop_
_entity_poly.entity_id
_entity_poly.type
_entity_poly.pdbx_seq_one_letter_code
_entity_poly.pdbx_strand_id
1 'polypeptide(L)'
;MLQIDLDGKWKFRKTGDSDWLDGQVPGSVMSDLLRCGRIKDPFYRDNEKEALQMASYDYEYKRNLRRQRGKVRDHSKARFL
;
A
#
# COMPACT_ATOMS: atom_id res chain seq x y z
N MET A 1 15.26 18.98 0.99
CA MET A 1 14.89 17.60 0.61
C MET A 1 13.40 17.60 0.32
N LEU A 2 12.93 16.95 -0.76
CA LEU A 2 11.49 16.80 -1.02
C LEU A 2 11.04 15.49 -0.33
N GLN A 3 10.04 15.58 0.55
CA GLN A 3 9.44 14.43 1.22
C GLN A 3 8.11 14.09 0.55
N ILE A 4 7.89 12.82 0.25
CA ILE A 4 6.63 12.31 -0.32
C ILE A 4 6.08 11.27 0.65
N ASP A 5 4.84 11.48 1.08
CA ASP A 5 4.11 10.54 1.93
C ASP A 5 3.62 9.33 1.10
N LEU A 6 3.86 8.13 1.63
CA LEU A 6 3.50 6.86 1.04
C LEU A 6 2.35 6.17 1.78
N ASP A 7 1.73 6.85 2.74
CA ASP A 7 0.63 6.33 3.54
C ASP A 7 -0.70 6.33 2.78
N GLY A 8 -1.60 5.44 3.20
CA GLY A 8 -2.95 5.29 2.68
C GLY A 8 -3.17 4.01 1.89
N LYS A 9 -3.91 4.13 0.78
CA LYS A 9 -4.40 2.99 0.01
C LYS A 9 -3.33 2.42 -0.92
N TRP A 10 -3.18 1.10 -0.84
CA TRP A 10 -2.32 0.30 -1.69
C TRP A 10 -3.12 -0.84 -2.30
N LYS A 11 -2.51 -1.52 -3.28
CA LYS A 11 -2.99 -2.81 -3.74
C LYS A 11 -1.97 -3.87 -3.37
N PHE A 12 -2.43 -5.05 -2.98
CA PHE A 12 -1.54 -6.19 -2.70
C PHE A 12 -2.09 -7.46 -3.30
N ARG A 13 -1.22 -8.45 -3.50
CA ARG A 13 -1.62 -9.81 -3.89
C ARG A 13 -0.57 -10.80 -3.43
N LYS A 14 -0.96 -12.08 -3.39
CA LYS A 14 -0.02 -13.18 -3.27
C LYS A 14 0.82 -13.23 -4.56
N THR A 15 2.12 -13.47 -4.41
CA THR A 15 3.05 -13.56 -5.54
C THR A 15 2.61 -14.67 -6.49
N GLY A 16 2.43 -14.33 -7.77
CA GLY A 16 1.99 -15.26 -8.81
C GLY A 16 0.47 -15.26 -9.07
N ASP A 17 -0.35 -14.70 -8.19
CA ASP A 17 -1.79 -14.60 -8.40
C ASP A 17 -2.14 -13.49 -9.41
N SER A 18 -3.28 -13.60 -10.09
CA SER A 18 -3.77 -12.56 -11.01
C SER A 18 -4.37 -11.37 -10.27
N ASP A 19 -5.03 -11.63 -9.14
CA ASP A 19 -5.99 -10.70 -8.55
C ASP A 19 -5.35 -9.80 -7.50
N TRP A 20 -5.60 -8.50 -7.64
CA TRP A 20 -5.12 -7.48 -6.70
C TRP A 20 -6.22 -7.07 -5.72
N LEU A 21 -5.92 -7.18 -4.42
CA LEU A 21 -6.78 -6.81 -3.31
C LEU A 21 -6.45 -5.40 -2.78
N ASP A 22 -7.36 -4.83 -2.01
CA ASP A 22 -7.15 -3.55 -1.32
C ASP A 22 -6.29 -3.72 -0.07
N GLY A 23 -5.19 -2.98 0.02
CA GLY A 23 -4.30 -2.97 1.18
C GLY A 23 -4.10 -1.57 1.75
N GLN A 24 -3.55 -1.49 2.96
CA GLN A 24 -3.29 -0.22 3.64
C GLN A 24 -1.87 -0.17 4.19
N VAL A 25 -1.17 0.95 3.92
CA VAL A 25 0.16 1.23 4.48
C VAL A 25 0.07 2.53 5.29
N PRO A 26 0.59 2.58 6.53
CA PRO A 26 1.17 1.47 7.27
C PRO A 26 0.13 0.39 7.62
N GLY A 27 0.56 -0.87 7.62
CA GLY A 27 -0.30 -2.04 7.83
C GLY A 27 0.45 -3.35 7.65
N SER A 28 -0.27 -4.47 7.60
CA SER A 28 0.29 -5.81 7.39
C SER A 28 -0.58 -6.62 6.43
N VAL A 29 0.03 -7.60 5.77
CA VAL A 29 -0.68 -8.57 4.92
C VAL A 29 -1.84 -9.23 5.67
N MET A 30 -1.64 -9.64 6.93
CA MET A 30 -2.66 -10.33 7.71
C MET A 30 -3.86 -9.43 8.01
N SER A 31 -3.61 -8.16 8.36
CA SER A 31 -4.67 -7.18 8.56
C SER A 31 -5.45 -6.89 7.27
N ASP A 32 -4.76 -6.84 6.13
CA ASP A 32 -5.39 -6.60 4.83
C ASP A 32 -6.20 -7.81 4.34
N LEU A 33 -5.68 -9.03 4.53
CA LEU A 33 -6.41 -10.29 4.25
C LEU A 33 -7.67 -10.40 5.09
N LEU A 34 -7.60 -10.08 6.38
CA LEU A 34 -8.76 -10.08 7.28
C LEU A 34 -9.81 -9.06 6.82
N ARG A 35 -9.38 -7.84 6.50
CA ARG A 35 -10.26 -6.77 5.99
C ARG A 35 -10.93 -7.13 4.67
N CYS A 36 -10.21 -7.84 3.80
CA CYS A 36 -10.74 -8.35 2.53
C CYS A 36 -11.58 -9.64 2.69
N GLY A 37 -11.76 -10.16 3.92
CA GLY A 37 -12.48 -11.40 4.18
C GLY A 37 -11.81 -12.66 3.59
N ARG A 38 -10.50 -12.60 3.34
CA ARG A 38 -9.70 -13.73 2.80
C ARG A 38 -9.25 -14.72 3.86
N ILE A 39 -9.25 -14.29 5.13
CA ILE A 39 -9.05 -15.14 6.30
C ILE A 39 -10.14 -14.82 7.32
N LYS A 40 -10.47 -15.80 8.15
CA LYS A 40 -11.29 -15.60 9.34
C LYS A 40 -10.46 -14.93 10.44
N ASP A 41 -11.12 -14.44 11.48
CA ASP A 41 -10.45 -13.90 12.67
C ASP A 41 -9.46 -14.94 13.23
N PRO A 42 -8.14 -14.70 13.15
CA PRO A 42 -7.12 -15.66 13.60
C PRO A 42 -7.17 -15.93 15.10
N PHE A 43 -7.74 -15.02 15.89
CA PHE A 43 -7.82 -15.14 17.36
C PHE A 43 -9.06 -15.91 17.83
N TYR A 44 -9.92 -16.35 16.90
CA TYR A 44 -11.12 -17.09 17.21
C TYR A 44 -10.96 -18.59 16.94
N ARG A 45 -11.08 -19.41 18.00
CA ARG A 45 -11.00 -20.88 17.94
C ARG A 45 -9.71 -21.32 17.23
N ASP A 46 -9.82 -22.24 16.27
CA ASP A 46 -8.69 -22.87 15.58
C ASP A 46 -8.35 -22.19 14.24
N ASN A 47 -8.89 -20.99 13.98
CA ASN A 47 -8.66 -20.24 12.74
C ASN A 47 -7.18 -19.86 12.54
N GLU A 48 -6.38 -19.83 13.61
CA GLU A 48 -4.94 -19.57 13.56
C GLU A 48 -4.22 -20.47 12.55
N LYS A 49 -4.61 -21.74 12.43
CA LYS A 49 -3.97 -22.69 11.49
C LYS A 49 -4.11 -22.24 10.04
N GLU A 50 -5.31 -21.79 9.65
CA GLU A 50 -5.59 -21.24 8.31
C GLU A 50 -4.82 -19.93 8.10
N ALA A 51 -4.80 -19.06 9.11
CA ALA A 51 -4.07 -17.80 9.07
C ALA A 51 -2.55 -18.00 8.92
N LEU A 52 -1.96 -18.98 9.62
CA LEU A 52 -0.54 -19.34 9.53
C LEU A 52 -0.17 -19.85 8.14
N GLN A 53 -1.04 -20.67 7.52
CA GLN A 53 -0.84 -21.10 6.13
C GLN A 53 -0.87 -19.91 5.16
N MET A 54 -1.76 -18.95 5.37
CA MET A 54 -1.82 -17.74 4.54
C MET A 54 -0.60 -16.83 4.74
N ALA A 55 -0.04 -16.78 5.95
CA ALA A 55 1.15 -16.01 6.28
C ALA A 55 2.45 -16.59 5.69
N SER A 56 2.47 -17.88 5.32
CA SER A 56 3.67 -18.52 4.76
C SER A 56 3.90 -18.22 3.28
N TYR A 57 2.97 -17.53 2.62
CA TYR A 57 3.13 -17.14 1.22
C TYR A 57 3.82 -15.78 1.08
N ASP A 58 4.45 -15.57 -0.08
CA ASP A 58 4.98 -14.27 -0.46
C ASP A 58 3.88 -13.36 -1.00
N TYR A 59 3.98 -12.07 -0.69
CA TYR A 59 3.04 -11.05 -1.15
C TYR A 59 3.79 -9.85 -1.71
N GLU A 60 3.18 -9.21 -2.69
CA GLU A 60 3.68 -7.99 -3.31
C GLU A 60 2.67 -6.85 -3.15
N TYR A 61 3.18 -5.65 -2.88
CA TYR A 61 2.42 -4.41 -2.74
C TYR A 61 2.74 -3.46 -3.90
N LYS A 62 1.73 -2.76 -4.41
CA LYS A 62 1.90 -1.71 -5.40
C LYS A 62 1.02 -0.49 -5.13
N ARG A 63 1.54 0.67 -5.51
CA ARG A 63 0.79 1.93 -5.54
C ARG A 63 1.29 2.81 -6.67
N ASN A 64 0.35 3.47 -7.35
CA ASN A 64 0.68 4.50 -8.32
C ASN A 64 0.94 5.83 -7.60
N LEU A 65 2.13 6.38 -7.78
CA LEU A 65 2.51 7.68 -7.23
C LEU A 65 2.49 8.72 -8.35
N ARG A 66 1.75 9.81 -8.16
CA ARG A 66 1.81 10.96 -9.08
C ARG A 66 2.93 11.89 -8.64
N ARG A 67 3.99 11.97 -9.45
CA ARG A 67 5.07 12.94 -9.25
C ARG A 67 4.55 14.34 -9.58
N GLN A 68 4.45 15.22 -8.59
CA GLN A 68 4.22 16.64 -8.88
C GLN A 68 5.53 17.26 -9.39
N ARG A 69 5.56 17.71 -10.66
CA ARG A 69 6.65 18.57 -11.14
C ARG A 69 6.47 19.93 -10.47
N GLY A 70 7.47 20.35 -9.68
CA GLY A 70 7.45 21.67 -9.04
C GLY A 70 7.24 22.79 -10.05
N LYS A 71 6.39 23.77 -9.72
CA LYS A 71 6.32 25.02 -10.48
C LYS A 71 7.70 25.69 -10.41
N VAL A 72 8.41 25.75 -11.52
CA VAL A 72 9.54 26.67 -11.67
C VAL A 72 8.96 28.07 -11.53
N ARG A 73 9.25 28.73 -10.42
CA ARG A 73 9.00 30.18 -10.28
C ARG A 73 10.01 30.87 -11.18
N ASP A 74 9.59 31.20 -12.40
CA ASP A 74 10.27 32.17 -13.24
C ASP A 74 10.28 33.50 -12.49
N HIS A 75 11.42 33.85 -11.87
CA HIS A 75 11.65 35.17 -11.31
C HIS A 75 12.21 36.08 -12.40
N SER A 76 11.49 36.21 -13.51
CA SER A 76 11.75 37.26 -14.49
C SER A 76 10.92 38.49 -14.12
N LYS A 77 11.35 39.22 -13.08
CA LYS A 77 11.05 40.65 -12.96
C LYS A 77 12.35 41.42 -12.93
N ALA A 78 12.94 41.59 -14.11
CA ALA A 78 13.78 42.75 -14.38
C ALA A 78 12.86 43.97 -14.31
N ARG A 79 12.95 44.74 -13.22
CA ARG A 79 12.35 46.07 -13.14
C ARG A 79 13.43 47.03 -13.64
N PHE A 80 13.30 47.46 -14.89
CA PHE A 80 13.94 48.68 -15.36
C PHE A 80 12.95 49.83 -15.20
N LEU A 81 13.52 50.97 -14.78
CA LEU A 81 12.92 52.26 -14.41
C LEU A 81 12.36 52.32 -12.98
#